data_AF-A0A286ZQX4-F1
#
_entry.id   AF-A0A286ZQX4-F1
#
_cell.length_a   1.000
_cell.length_b   1.000
_cell.length_c   1.000
_cell.angle_alpha   90.00
_cell.angle_beta   90.00
_cell.angle_gamma   90.00
#
_symmetry.space_group_name_H-M   'P 1'
#
loop_
_entity.id
_entity.type
_entity.pdbx_description
1 polymer ?
#
loop_
_entity_poly.entity_id
_entity_poly.type
_entity_poly.pdbx_seq_one_letter_code
_entity_poly.pdbx_strand_id
1 'polypeptide(L)'
;MSEGGRRVTWQETCQDLPNSTQRFNSIPCVLGQLRINSGRAYWEVEVGDMQSWDLGICRDNVTRKGAFIMSPQNGFWAIRLYDGDYWALTSPETSLPLRERPLKVGIFLNYEAGDVSFYNMTDGSHIFTFPQNTFCGVLRPLFRLWSFDSGSLTICSAEGECTDVIHKPTLQVK
;
A
#
# COMPACT_ATOMS: atom_id res chain seq x y z
N MET A 1 -7.67 10.69 6.89
CA MET A 1 -6.19 10.85 6.85
C MET A 1 -5.81 11.91 7.87
N SER A 2 -4.76 11.69 8.66
CA SER A 2 -4.27 12.70 9.61
C SER A 2 -3.57 13.88 8.92
N GLU A 3 -3.39 14.98 9.64
CA GLU A 3 -2.43 16.04 9.28
C GLU A 3 -1.05 15.39 9.06
N GLY A 4 -0.42 15.67 7.92
CA GLY A 4 0.81 15.00 7.46
C GLY A 4 0.62 13.75 6.57
N GLY A 5 -0.60 13.23 6.41
CA GLY A 5 -0.91 12.17 5.43
C GLY A 5 -0.34 10.79 5.72
N ARG A 6 0.10 10.53 6.96
CA ARG A 6 0.83 9.30 7.36
C ARG A 6 -0.04 8.23 8.00
N ARG A 7 -1.22 8.61 8.50
CA ARG A 7 -2.16 7.72 9.18
C ARG A 7 -3.47 7.60 8.43
N VAL A 8 -3.89 6.35 8.21
CA VAL A 8 -5.18 5.98 7.63
C VAL A 8 -6.06 5.41 8.73
N THR A 9 -7.21 6.02 8.93
CA THR A 9 -8.25 5.63 9.88
C THR A 9 -9.57 5.54 9.14
N TRP A 10 -10.44 4.62 9.53
CA TRP A 10 -11.83 4.60 9.07
C TRP A 10 -12.73 5.16 10.17
N GLN A 11 -13.56 6.14 9.83
CA GLN A 11 -14.62 6.69 10.69
C GLN A 11 -16.00 6.13 10.31
N GLU A 12 -16.84 5.87 11.31
CA GLU A 12 -18.20 5.32 11.15
C GLU A 12 -19.09 6.18 10.24
N THR A 13 -18.92 7.50 10.28
CA THR A 13 -19.66 8.44 9.42
C THR A 13 -18.90 8.71 8.12
N CYS A 14 -19.58 8.59 6.98
CA CYS A 14 -19.06 9.04 5.71
C CYS A 14 -18.77 10.54 5.78
N GLN A 15 -17.52 10.95 5.51
CA GLN A 15 -17.20 12.36 5.43
C GLN A 15 -17.74 12.94 4.12
N ASP A 16 -18.46 14.06 4.20
CA ASP A 16 -18.92 14.85 3.05
C ASP A 16 -17.73 15.52 2.35
N LEU A 17 -16.97 14.70 1.64
CA LEU A 17 -15.84 15.14 0.85
C LEU A 17 -16.26 15.24 -0.63
N PRO A 18 -15.78 16.24 -1.39
CA PRO A 18 -16.15 16.42 -2.80
C PRO A 18 -15.96 15.14 -3.62
N ASN A 19 -16.91 14.86 -4.51
CA ASN A 19 -16.77 13.77 -5.46
C ASN A 19 -15.54 14.03 -6.34
N SER A 20 -14.58 13.10 -6.31
CA SER A 20 -13.38 13.14 -7.14
C SER A 20 -13.26 11.83 -7.91
N THR A 21 -12.85 11.89 -9.17
CA THR A 21 -12.48 10.70 -9.96
C THR A 21 -11.32 9.93 -9.33
N GLN A 22 -10.59 10.55 -8.40
CA GLN A 22 -9.50 9.95 -7.67
C GLN A 22 -9.94 9.15 -6.43
N ARG A 23 -11.22 9.16 -6.04
CA ARG A 23 -11.71 8.41 -4.87
C ARG A 23 -12.27 7.04 -5.26
N PHE A 24 -12.00 6.03 -4.45
CA PHE A 24 -12.75 4.77 -4.48
C PHE A 24 -14.13 4.98 -3.87
N ASN A 25 -15.19 4.73 -4.65
CA ASN A 25 -16.56 4.93 -4.17
C ASN A 25 -17.22 3.63 -3.66
N SER A 26 -16.68 2.47 -4.03
CA SER A 26 -17.22 1.15 -3.72
C SER A 26 -16.50 0.44 -2.57
N ILE A 27 -15.27 0.87 -2.24
CA ILE A 27 -14.49 0.29 -1.15
C ILE A 27 -13.77 1.38 -0.32
N PRO A 28 -13.56 1.14 0.98
CA PRO A 28 -12.81 2.00 1.91
C PRO A 28 -11.29 1.95 1.66
N CYS A 29 -10.86 2.35 0.46
CA CYS A 29 -9.49 2.29 -0.01
C CYS A 29 -8.93 3.69 -0.27
N VAL A 30 -7.67 3.91 0.13
CA VAL A 30 -6.92 5.14 -0.09
C VAL A 30 -5.58 4.84 -0.77
N LEU A 31 -5.12 5.77 -1.61
CA LEU A 31 -3.81 5.68 -2.25
C LEU A 31 -2.82 6.67 -1.63
N GLY A 32 -1.61 6.21 -1.35
CA GLY A 32 -0.51 7.06 -0.90
C GLY A 32 -0.13 8.10 -1.95
N GLN A 33 0.35 9.27 -1.52
CA GLN A 33 0.70 10.37 -2.44
C GLN A 33 1.94 10.07 -3.29
N LEU A 34 2.80 9.14 -2.85
CA LEU A 34 3.96 8.69 -3.59
C LEU A 34 3.55 8.13 -4.96
N ARG A 35 4.23 8.59 -6.01
CA ARG A 35 4.04 8.20 -7.41
C ARG A 35 5.36 7.63 -7.91
N ILE A 36 5.37 6.35 -8.27
CA ILE A 36 6.58 5.61 -8.62
C ILE A 36 6.46 5.16 -10.07
N ASN A 37 7.43 5.52 -10.91
CA ASN A 37 7.48 5.12 -12.32
C ASN A 37 8.86 4.61 -12.74
N SER A 38 9.79 4.49 -11.80
CA SER A 38 11.13 3.92 -11.96
C SER A 38 11.76 3.65 -10.59
N GLY A 39 12.84 2.88 -10.60
CA GLY A 39 13.71 2.62 -9.46
C GLY A 39 13.14 1.65 -8.43
N ARG A 40 13.75 1.70 -7.25
CA ARG A 40 13.35 0.91 -6.08
C ARG A 40 12.68 1.80 -5.05
N ALA A 41 11.65 1.27 -4.42
CA ALA A 41 10.95 1.94 -3.32
C ALA A 41 10.67 0.96 -2.19
N TYR A 42 10.65 1.51 -0.97
CA TYR A 42 10.38 0.77 0.24
C TYR A 42 9.62 1.64 1.24
N TRP A 43 8.67 1.04 1.94
CA TRP A 43 8.06 1.62 3.13
C TRP A 43 7.54 0.51 4.06
N GLU A 44 7.40 0.86 5.33
CA GLU A 44 6.82 0.01 6.35
C GLU A 44 5.45 0.54 6.76
N VAL A 45 4.56 -0.38 7.10
CA VAL A 45 3.23 -0.06 7.63
C VAL A 45 3.04 -0.78 8.95
N GLU A 46 2.83 -0.03 10.01
CA GLU A 46 2.35 -0.54 11.28
C GLU A 46 0.89 -0.95 11.15
N VAL A 47 0.64 -2.22 11.48
CA VAL A 47 -0.69 -2.85 11.41
C VAL A 47 -1.15 -3.38 12.77
N GLY A 48 -0.27 -3.44 13.79
CA GLY A 48 -0.61 -3.86 15.15
C GLY A 48 -1.44 -5.15 15.22
N ASP A 49 -2.43 -5.16 16.12
CA ASP A 49 -3.32 -6.32 16.34
C ASP A 49 -4.59 -6.28 15.49
N MET A 50 -4.59 -5.51 14.39
CA MET A 50 -5.75 -5.35 13.52
C MET A 50 -6.12 -6.66 12.82
N GLN A 51 -7.41 -7.02 12.74
CA GLN A 51 -7.85 -8.31 12.19
C GLN A 51 -8.17 -8.31 10.69
N SER A 52 -8.25 -7.12 10.07
CA SER A 52 -8.56 -7.02 8.64
C SER A 52 -7.98 -5.74 7.99
N TRP A 53 -7.23 -5.90 6.89
CA TRP A 53 -6.68 -4.82 6.06
C TRP A 53 -6.20 -5.36 4.70
N ASP A 54 -6.13 -4.49 3.68
CA ASP A 54 -5.37 -4.79 2.45
C ASP A 54 -4.21 -3.78 2.32
N LEU A 55 -3.02 -4.26 1.99
CA LEU A 55 -1.80 -3.46 1.81
C LEU A 55 -1.09 -3.83 0.53
N GLY A 56 -0.60 -2.83 -0.22
CA GLY A 56 0.24 -3.09 -1.39
C GLY A 56 0.43 -1.89 -2.28
N ILE A 57 0.44 -2.13 -3.59
CA ILE A 57 0.52 -1.11 -4.62
C ILE A 57 -0.54 -1.32 -5.70
N CYS A 58 -0.89 -0.24 -6.40
CA CYS A 58 -1.70 -0.33 -7.60
C CYS A 58 -1.22 0.65 -8.68
N ARG A 59 -1.67 0.45 -9.92
CA ARG A 59 -1.52 1.48 -10.95
C ARG A 59 -2.31 2.73 -10.59
N ASP A 60 -1.82 3.90 -10.97
CA ASP A 60 -2.57 5.15 -10.74
C ASP A 60 -3.87 5.20 -11.55
N ASN A 61 -3.96 4.46 -12.66
CA ASN A 61 -5.15 4.45 -13.52
C ASN A 61 -6.10 3.25 -13.28
N VAL A 62 -6.03 2.58 -12.13
CA VAL A 62 -6.97 1.49 -11.80
C VAL A 62 -8.42 1.98 -11.77
N THR A 63 -9.35 1.08 -12.09
CA THR A 63 -10.79 1.32 -11.90
C THR A 63 -11.09 1.58 -10.43
N ARG A 64 -11.70 2.73 -10.12
CA ARG A 64 -12.07 3.14 -8.75
C ARG A 64 -13.58 3.18 -8.51
N LYS A 65 -14.38 2.85 -9.53
CA LYS A 65 -15.84 2.89 -9.48
C LYS A 65 -16.45 1.53 -9.79
N GLY A 66 -17.54 1.22 -9.09
CA GLY A 66 -18.27 -0.04 -9.28
C GLY A 66 -17.58 -1.24 -8.65
N ALA A 67 -18.06 -2.44 -8.99
CA ALA A 67 -17.48 -3.68 -8.53
C ALA A 67 -16.22 -4.03 -9.36
N PHE A 68 -15.12 -4.32 -8.68
CA PHE A 68 -13.89 -4.80 -9.29
C PHE A 68 -13.18 -5.78 -8.35
N ILE A 69 -12.34 -6.62 -8.91
CA ILE A 69 -11.51 -7.57 -8.17
C ILE A 69 -10.11 -6.98 -8.07
N MET A 70 -9.54 -6.96 -6.86
CA MET A 70 -8.13 -6.61 -6.69
C MET A 70 -7.28 -7.79 -7.12
N SER A 71 -6.60 -7.65 -8.27
CA SER A 71 -5.67 -8.65 -8.79
C SER A 71 -4.61 -7.99 -9.69
N PRO A 72 -3.48 -8.67 -9.97
CA PRO A 72 -2.46 -8.17 -10.88
C PRO A 72 -3.01 -7.81 -12.26
N GLN A 73 -3.97 -8.61 -12.77
CA GLN A 73 -4.61 -8.37 -14.07
C GLN A 73 -5.37 -7.03 -14.10
N ASN A 74 -5.91 -6.61 -12.96
CA ASN A 74 -6.59 -5.33 -12.78
C ASN A 74 -5.66 -4.21 -12.28
N GLY A 75 -4.35 -4.46 -12.21
CA GLY A 75 -3.34 -3.47 -11.83
C GLY A 75 -3.14 -3.32 -10.32
N PHE A 76 -3.41 -4.35 -9.54
CA PHE A 76 -3.22 -4.39 -8.08
C PHE A 76 -2.24 -5.49 -7.68
N TRP A 77 -1.28 -5.16 -6.81
CA TRP A 77 -0.34 -6.11 -6.21
C TRP A 77 -0.36 -5.87 -4.70
N ALA A 78 -1.16 -6.67 -4.00
CA ALA A 78 -1.45 -6.45 -2.59
C ALA A 78 -1.66 -7.78 -1.84
N ILE A 79 -1.40 -7.74 -0.54
CA ILE A 79 -1.76 -8.80 0.39
C ILE A 79 -2.92 -8.33 1.26
N ARG A 80 -3.66 -9.29 1.80
CA ARG A 80 -4.84 -9.10 2.64
C ARG A 80 -4.66 -9.86 3.93
N LEU A 81 -5.03 -9.22 5.03
CA LEU A 81 -5.49 -9.89 6.24
C LEU A 81 -7.02 -9.75 6.28
N TYR A 82 -7.74 -10.85 6.47
CA TYR A 82 -9.18 -10.81 6.64
C TYR A 82 -9.61 -11.93 7.58
N ASP A 83 -10.26 -11.55 8.69
CA ASP A 83 -10.73 -12.48 9.72
C ASP A 83 -9.61 -13.39 10.26
N GLY A 84 -8.40 -12.83 10.41
CA GLY A 84 -7.22 -13.53 10.90
C GLY A 84 -6.42 -14.30 9.84
N ASP A 85 -6.97 -14.52 8.65
CA ASP A 85 -6.29 -15.23 7.56
C ASP A 85 -5.58 -14.29 6.58
N TYR A 86 -4.40 -14.72 6.10
CA TYR A 86 -3.57 -13.96 5.19
C TYR A 86 -3.63 -14.50 3.75
N TRP A 87 -3.70 -13.58 2.79
CA TRP A 87 -3.84 -13.89 1.37
C TRP A 87 -2.99 -12.96 0.52
N ALA A 88 -2.34 -13.50 -0.52
CA ALA A 88 -1.90 -12.69 -1.65
C ALA A 88 -3.05 -12.57 -2.64
N LEU A 89 -3.36 -11.35 -3.07
CA LEU A 89 -4.45 -11.06 -3.99
C LEU A 89 -4.05 -11.38 -5.44
N THR A 90 -3.62 -12.62 -5.68
CA THR A 90 -3.42 -13.21 -7.01
C THR A 90 -4.76 -13.62 -7.62
N SER A 91 -4.74 -14.17 -8.84
CA SER A 91 -5.93 -14.76 -9.46
C SER A 91 -5.63 -16.20 -9.88
N PRO A 92 -6.15 -17.23 -9.17
CA PRO A 92 -6.94 -17.13 -7.92
C PRO A 92 -6.12 -16.59 -6.73
N GLU A 93 -6.78 -16.16 -5.65
CA GLU A 93 -6.10 -15.71 -4.42
C GLU A 93 -5.24 -16.84 -3.84
N THR A 94 -4.05 -16.51 -3.33
CA THR A 94 -3.11 -17.48 -2.74
C THR A 94 -3.12 -17.35 -1.23
N SER A 95 -3.44 -18.43 -0.51
CA SER A 95 -3.36 -18.46 0.95
C SER A 95 -1.90 -18.36 1.43
N LEU A 96 -1.66 -17.55 2.45
CA LEU A 96 -0.34 -17.30 3.03
C LEU A 96 -0.29 -17.82 4.47
N PRO A 97 0.14 -19.06 4.72
CA PRO A 97 0.30 -19.57 6.07
C PRO A 97 1.51 -18.90 6.73
N LEU A 98 1.27 -17.87 7.54
CA LEU A 98 2.31 -17.16 8.28
C LEU A 98 2.57 -17.86 9.61
N ARG A 99 3.86 -17.97 9.99
CA ARG A 99 4.26 -18.55 11.28
C ARG A 99 4.05 -17.57 12.43
N GLU A 100 4.37 -16.32 12.18
CA GLU A 100 4.25 -15.21 13.13
C GLU A 100 3.32 -14.15 12.56
N ARG A 101 2.49 -13.56 13.41
CA ARG A 101 1.59 -12.48 13.02
C ARG A 101 2.40 -11.19 12.81
N PRO A 102 2.40 -10.58 11.61
CA PRO A 102 3.05 -9.29 11.42
C PRO A 102 2.32 -8.19 12.18
N LEU A 103 3.03 -7.52 13.09
CA LEU A 103 2.62 -6.22 13.66
C LEU A 103 3.02 -5.05 12.74
N LYS A 104 3.94 -5.34 11.82
CA LYS A 104 4.46 -4.40 10.83
C LYS A 104 4.78 -5.14 9.54
N VAL A 105 4.39 -4.55 8.41
CA VAL A 105 4.61 -5.10 7.07
C VAL A 105 5.52 -4.18 6.26
N GLY A 106 6.58 -4.75 5.69
CA GLY A 106 7.47 -4.06 4.77
C GLY A 106 7.05 -4.34 3.32
N ILE A 107 6.96 -3.28 2.50
CA ILE A 107 6.57 -3.36 1.09
C ILE A 107 7.73 -2.87 0.24
N PHE A 108 8.24 -3.76 -0.61
CA PHE A 108 9.38 -3.50 -1.48
C PHE A 108 8.95 -3.55 -2.94
N LEU A 109 9.33 -2.53 -3.70
CA LEU A 109 9.13 -2.46 -5.14
C LEU A 109 10.48 -2.34 -5.83
N ASN A 110 10.68 -3.14 -6.86
CA ASN A 110 11.72 -2.94 -7.87
C ASN A 110 11.03 -2.77 -9.23
N TYR A 111 10.93 -1.53 -9.69
CA TYR A 111 10.12 -1.20 -10.86
C TYR A 111 10.67 -1.86 -12.13
N GLU A 112 11.98 -1.74 -12.38
CA GLU A 112 12.62 -2.28 -13.58
C GLU A 112 12.65 -3.81 -13.60
N ALA A 113 12.79 -4.44 -12.42
CA ALA A 113 12.75 -5.91 -12.33
C ALA A 113 11.33 -6.49 -12.33
N GLY A 114 10.31 -5.66 -12.11
CA GLY A 114 8.92 -6.13 -12.07
C GLY A 114 8.50 -6.77 -10.75
N ASP A 115 9.27 -6.57 -9.68
CA ASP A 115 9.10 -7.27 -8.42
C ASP A 115 8.34 -6.44 -7.39
N VAL A 116 7.36 -7.07 -6.72
CA VAL A 116 6.72 -6.55 -5.52
C VAL A 116 6.83 -7.61 -4.44
N SER A 117 7.47 -7.29 -3.33
CA SER A 117 7.71 -8.22 -2.22
C SER A 117 7.22 -7.66 -0.90
N PHE A 118 6.75 -8.56 -0.05
CA PHE A 118 6.18 -8.29 1.26
C PHE A 118 6.97 -9.06 2.32
N TYR A 119 7.28 -8.40 3.42
CA TYR A 119 8.01 -8.98 4.54
C TYR A 119 7.30 -8.70 5.85
N ASN A 120 7.35 -9.67 6.75
CA ASN A 120 6.97 -9.49 8.14
C ASN A 120 8.14 -8.81 8.84
N MET A 121 7.97 -7.54 9.22
CA MET A 121 9.03 -6.77 9.87
C MET A 121 9.10 -7.03 11.38
N THR A 122 8.18 -7.84 11.92
CA THR A 122 8.21 -8.28 13.32
C THR A 122 9.29 -9.34 13.54
N ASP A 123 9.41 -10.31 12.63
CA ASP A 123 10.38 -11.41 12.72
C ASP A 123 11.40 -11.45 11.56
N GLY A 124 11.27 -10.54 10.60
CA GLY A 124 12.12 -10.44 9.41
C GLY A 124 11.81 -11.47 8.32
N SER A 125 10.75 -12.27 8.47
CA SER A 125 10.42 -13.32 7.50
C SER A 125 9.84 -12.76 6.20
N HIS A 126 10.07 -13.49 5.11
CA HIS A 126 9.41 -13.22 3.83
C HIS A 126 7.94 -13.66 3.91
N ILE A 127 7.03 -12.80 3.44
CA ILE A 127 5.60 -13.11 3.35
C ILE A 127 5.27 -13.61 1.95
N PHE A 128 5.54 -12.80 0.93
CA PHE A 128 5.17 -13.10 -0.44
C PHE A 128 5.91 -12.21 -1.44
N THR A 129 6.20 -12.74 -2.62
CA THR A 129 6.66 -11.96 -3.78
C THR A 129 5.76 -12.29 -4.95
N PHE A 130 5.20 -11.25 -5.59
CA PHE A 130 4.41 -11.44 -6.79
C PHE A 130 5.31 -11.94 -7.93
N PRO A 131 4.81 -12.85 -8.81
CA PRO A 131 5.51 -13.20 -10.04
C PRO A 131 5.91 -11.94 -10.82
N GLN A 132 7.06 -11.96 -11.50
CA GLN A 132 7.58 -10.81 -12.23
C GLN A 132 6.54 -10.18 -13.16
N ASN A 133 6.47 -8.84 -13.15
CA ASN A 133 5.52 -8.07 -13.94
C ASN A 133 6.25 -7.07 -14.83
N THR A 134 5.71 -6.80 -16.02
CA THR A 134 6.10 -5.59 -16.75
C THR A 134 5.24 -4.44 -16.27
N PHE A 135 5.81 -3.55 -15.44
CA PHE A 135 5.12 -2.33 -15.06
C PHE A 135 5.13 -1.31 -16.20
N CYS A 136 4.03 -0.56 -16.30
CA CYS A 136 3.90 0.55 -17.22
C CYS A 136 3.09 1.65 -16.52
N GLY A 137 3.57 2.88 -16.62
CA GLY A 137 2.98 4.04 -15.97
C GLY A 137 3.27 4.12 -14.48
N VAL A 138 2.49 4.94 -13.79
CA VAL A 138 2.71 5.25 -12.37
C VAL A 138 2.08 4.19 -11.47
N LEU A 139 2.83 3.73 -10.47
CA LEU A 139 2.38 2.93 -9.34
C LEU A 139 2.25 3.80 -8.10
N ARG A 140 1.32 3.43 -7.22
CA ARG A 140 1.06 4.12 -5.96
C ARG A 140 0.83 3.13 -4.82
N PRO A 141 1.28 3.46 -3.59
CA PRO A 141 0.92 2.69 -2.41
C PRO A 141 -0.60 2.62 -2.23
N LEU A 142 -1.10 1.48 -1.78
CA LEU A 142 -2.51 1.19 -1.58
C LEU A 142 -2.74 0.72 -0.14
N PHE A 143 -3.76 1.28 0.50
CA PHE A 143 -4.17 0.95 1.85
C PHE A 143 -5.69 0.82 1.92
N ARG A 144 -6.18 -0.27 2.50
CA ARG A 144 -7.61 -0.50 2.69
C ARG A 144 -7.87 -1.03 4.10
N LEU A 145 -8.90 -0.48 4.74
CA LEU A 145 -9.45 -0.99 6.01
C LEU A 145 -10.76 -1.73 5.73
N TRP A 146 -11.12 -2.72 6.55
CA TRP A 146 -12.37 -3.48 6.37
C TRP A 146 -13.47 -3.17 7.37
N SER A 147 -13.13 -2.51 8.49
CA SER A 147 -14.10 -1.93 9.43
C SER A 147 -13.56 -0.63 10.04
N PHE A 148 -14.46 0.19 10.60
CA PHE A 148 -14.09 1.34 11.42
C PHE A 148 -13.47 0.90 12.77
N ASP A 149 -13.84 -0.28 13.26
CA ASP A 149 -13.26 -0.88 14.47
C ASP A 149 -11.88 -1.51 14.23
N SER A 150 -11.42 -1.55 12.97
CA SER A 150 -10.15 -2.17 12.63
C SER A 150 -8.93 -1.38 13.09
N GLY A 151 -9.05 -0.25 13.80
CA GLY A 151 -7.91 0.56 14.23
C GLY A 151 -7.35 1.47 13.12
N SER A 152 -6.03 1.64 13.07
CA SER A 152 -5.38 2.56 12.11
C SER A 152 -4.13 1.98 11.49
N LEU A 153 -3.95 2.19 10.18
CA LEU A 153 -2.69 1.92 9.48
C LEU A 153 -1.80 3.15 9.56
N THR A 154 -0.54 2.97 9.94
CA THR A 154 0.45 4.06 10.04
C THR A 154 1.68 3.74 9.21
N ILE A 155 2.05 4.64 8.29
CA ILE A 155 3.30 4.53 7.54
C ILE A 155 4.45 4.97 8.46
N CYS A 156 5.44 4.11 8.66
CA CYS A 156 6.63 4.43 9.45
C CYS A 156 7.54 5.38 8.67
N SER A 157 8.11 6.38 9.35
CA SER A 157 9.18 7.20 8.79
C SER A 157 10.51 6.49 8.97
N ALA A 158 11.40 6.59 7.98
CA ALA A 158 12.82 6.37 8.24
C ALA A 158 13.33 7.58 9.04
N GLU A 159 13.32 7.50 10.37
CA GLU A 159 14.15 8.40 11.18
C GLU A 159 15.52 7.73 11.32
N GLY A 160 16.47 8.21 10.52
CA GLY A 160 17.87 7.80 10.51
C GLY A 160 18.62 8.67 9.51
N GLU A 161 19.54 9.49 10.01
CA GLU A 161 20.35 10.42 9.23
C GLU A 161 21.03 9.75 8.03
N CYS A 162 20.87 10.34 6.85
CA CYS A 162 21.87 10.26 5.81
C CYS A 162 22.12 11.69 5.31
N THR A 163 23.09 12.35 5.93
CA THR A 163 23.68 13.58 5.41
C THR A 163 24.47 13.24 4.16
N ASP A 164 23.81 13.21 3.02
CA ASP A 164 24.48 13.43 1.74
C ASP A 164 23.98 14.74 1.14
N VAL A 165 24.88 15.72 1.16
CA VAL A 165 24.71 17.06 0.59
C VAL A 165 24.53 16.92 -0.91
N ILE A 166 23.29 16.97 -1.40
CA ILE A 166 23.00 17.15 -2.83
C ILE A 166 22.49 18.58 -3.05
N HIS A 167 23.22 19.29 -3.90
CA HIS A 167 23.03 20.69 -4.25
C HIS A 167 21.58 20.99 -4.66
N LYS A 168 20.98 22.03 -4.06
CA LYS A 168 19.71 22.62 -4.50
C LYS A 168 19.88 23.23 -5.90
N PRO A 169 19.06 22.88 -6.90
CA PRO A 169 18.93 23.69 -8.10
C PRO A 169 18.10 24.93 -7.77
N THR A 170 18.72 26.10 -7.91
CA THR A 170 18.06 27.41 -7.88
C THR A 170 17.22 27.57 -9.15
N LEU A 171 15.91 27.72 -9.04
CA LEU A 171 15.06 28.16 -10.14
C LEU A 171 14.80 29.65 -10.01
N GLN A 172 15.32 30.43 -10.97
CA GLN A 172 14.95 31.82 -11.16
C GLN A 172 13.62 31.93 -11.89
N VAL A 173 12.81 32.88 -11.42
CA VAL A 173 11.53 33.27 -12.01
C VAL A 173 11.81 34.18 -13.22
N LYS A 174 11.15 33.92 -14.33
CA LYS A 174 10.72 34.96 -15.29
C LYS A 174 9.22 34.86 -15.44
#